data_AF-A0A914TGS6-F1
#
_entry.id   AF-A0A914TGS6-F1
#
_cell.length_a   1.000
_cell.length_b   1.000
_cell.length_c   1.000
_cell.angle_alpha   90.00
_cell.angle_beta   90.00
_cell.angle_gamma   90.00
#
_symmetry.space_group_name_H-M   'P 1'
#
loop_
_entity.id
_entity.type
_entity.pdbx_description
1 polymer ?
#
loop_
_entity_poly.entity_id
_entity_poly.type
_entity_poly.pdbx_seq_one_letter_code
_entity_poly.pdbx_strand_id
1 'polypeptide(L)'
;MAETTRFILAYAGIDYEDIFVERFHIHRPDLTQWHFPCLEWNGKSIHDNDAIARMLAKMYGLAGDGVFEQAQADILVTAVRDLTNKIRNYLSGLFGMRLMDLVRF
;
A
#
# COMPACT_ATOMS: atom_id res chain seq x y z
N MET A 1 -0.11 0.55 2.29
CA MET A 1 -0.91 -0.61 2.69
C MET A 1 -0.17 -1.88 2.24
N ALA A 2 0.96 -2.19 2.87
CA ALA A 2 1.84 -3.29 2.42
C ALA A 2 1.17 -4.68 2.38
N GLU A 3 0.08 -4.85 3.14
CA GLU A 3 -0.65 -6.11 3.27
C GLU A 3 -1.21 -6.63 1.94
N THR A 4 -1.67 -5.76 1.05
CA THR A 4 -2.20 -6.18 -0.26
C THR A 4 -1.13 -6.91 -1.07
N THR A 5 0.11 -6.41 -1.05
CA THR A 5 1.26 -7.05 -1.69
C THR A 5 1.51 -8.43 -1.10
N ARG A 6 1.50 -8.56 0.24
CA ARG A 6 1.68 -9.84 0.94
C ARG A 6 0.63 -10.87 0.53
N PHE A 7 -0.64 -10.46 0.48
CA PHE A 7 -1.72 -11.36 0.07
C PHE A 7 -1.58 -11.84 -1.37
N ILE A 8 -1.15 -10.97 -2.30
CA ILE A 8 -0.95 -11.38 -3.69
C ILE A 8 0.22 -12.37 -3.80
N LEU A 9 1.33 -12.13 -3.10
CA LEU A 9 2.48 -13.04 -3.11
C LEU A 9 2.15 -14.39 -2.46
N ALA A 10 1.41 -14.38 -1.36
CA ALA A 10 0.93 -15.59 -0.71
C ALA A 10 -0.02 -16.39 -1.62
N TYR A 11 -0.95 -15.71 -2.30
CA TYR A 11 -1.83 -16.34 -3.30
C TYR A 11 -1.03 -16.99 -4.44
N ALA A 12 0.01 -16.30 -4.91
CA ALA A 12 0.90 -16.79 -5.97
C ALA A 12 1.86 -17.90 -5.50
N GLY A 13 1.91 -18.22 -4.21
CA GLY A 13 2.86 -19.18 -3.64
C GLY A 13 4.33 -18.74 -3.77
N ILE A 14 4.57 -17.43 -3.76
CA ILE A 14 5.91 -16.84 -3.92
C ILE A 14 6.46 -16.51 -2.53
N ASP A 15 7.61 -17.11 -2.21
CA ASP A 15 8.38 -16.74 -1.03
C ASP A 15 8.95 -15.33 -1.20
N TYR A 16 8.89 -14.53 -0.13
CA TYR A 16 9.41 -13.18 -0.10
C TYR A 16 9.99 -12.86 1.27
N GLU A 17 10.96 -11.95 1.31
CA GLU A 17 11.52 -11.43 2.55
C GLU A 17 10.70 -10.21 3.02
N ASP A 18 10.03 -10.33 4.17
CA ASP A 18 9.27 -9.22 4.77
C ASP A 18 10.14 -8.41 5.72
N ILE A 19 10.78 -7.38 5.20
CA ILE A 19 11.68 -6.51 5.97
C ILE A 19 10.85 -5.41 6.65
N PHE A 20 10.63 -5.54 7.96
CA PHE A 20 10.04 -4.49 8.77
C PHE A 20 11.10 -3.44 9.17
N VAL A 21 10.82 -2.16 8.90
CA VAL A 21 11.70 -1.06 9.27
C VAL A 21 11.12 -0.33 10.48
N GLU A 22 11.66 -0.59 11.67
CA GLU A 22 11.18 0.00 12.93
C GLU A 22 11.42 1.52 13.06
N ARG A 23 12.50 2.05 12.48
CA ARG A 23 12.86 3.47 12.58
C ARG A 23 13.03 4.09 11.21
N PHE A 24 12.20 5.09 10.91
CA PHE A 24 12.27 5.93 9.71
C PHE A 24 13.55 6.78 9.59
N HIS A 25 14.40 6.81 10.63
CA HIS A 25 15.61 7.64 10.68
C HIS A 25 16.87 6.95 10.16
N ILE A 26 16.77 5.70 9.71
CA ILE A 26 17.93 5.01 9.17
C ILE A 26 18.14 5.53 7.73
N HIS A 27 19.16 6.37 7.55
CA HIS A 27 19.65 6.74 6.22
C HIS A 27 20.04 5.43 5.50
N ARG A 28 19.17 4.94 4.64
CA ARG A 28 19.41 3.84 3.70
C ARG A 28 19.81 4.45 2.35
N PRO A 29 21.11 4.64 2.08
CA PRO A 29 21.59 5.21 0.82
C PRO A 29 21.29 4.31 -0.39
N ASP A 30 20.94 3.05 -0.14
CA ASP A 30 20.47 2.03 -1.08
C ASP A 30 19.04 2.28 -1.59
N LEU A 31 18.19 2.94 -0.80
CA LEU A 31 16.83 3.25 -1.20
C LEU A 31 16.81 4.56 -2.00
N THR A 32 16.65 4.41 -3.31
CA THR A 32 16.54 5.55 -4.25
C THR A 32 15.37 6.50 -3.92
N GLN A 33 14.33 6.02 -3.21
CA GLN A 33 13.16 6.79 -2.80
C GLN A 33 12.71 6.42 -1.37
N TRP A 34 12.30 7.43 -0.59
CA TRP A 34 11.96 7.32 0.85
C TRP A 34 10.50 6.92 1.13
N HIS A 35 9.81 6.32 0.16
CA HIS A 35 8.40 5.95 0.30
C HIS A 35 8.26 4.43 0.47
N PHE A 36 7.51 4.02 1.50
CA PHE A 36 7.14 2.64 1.77
C PHE A 36 5.65 2.43 1.50
N PRO A 37 5.22 1.22 1.06
CA PRO A 37 6.04 0.03 0.84
C PRO A 37 6.98 0.14 -0.37
N CYS A 38 8.10 -0.58 -0.31
CA CYS A 38 9.05 -0.76 -1.40
C CYS A 38 9.11 -2.25 -1.77
N LEU A 39 9.01 -2.56 -3.06
CA LEU A 39 9.25 -3.91 -3.57
C LEU A 39 10.50 -3.89 -4.45
N GLU A 40 11.46 -4.76 -4.13
CA GLU A 40 12.58 -5.07 -5.02
C GLU A 40 12.23 -6.27 -5.89
N TRP A 41 12.26 -6.08 -7.20
CA TRP A 41 11.94 -7.11 -8.18
C TRP A 41 12.96 -7.07 -9.32
N ASN A 42 13.71 -8.17 -9.51
CA ASN A 42 14.77 -8.28 -10.53
C ASN A 42 15.80 -7.12 -10.48
N GLY A 43 16.23 -6.74 -9.28
CA GLY A 43 17.20 -5.65 -9.08
C GLY A 43 16.65 -4.24 -9.35
N LYS A 44 15.33 -4.09 -9.50
CA LYS A 44 14.65 -2.81 -9.63
C LYS A 44 13.70 -2.59 -8.45
N SER A 45 13.68 -1.38 -7.92
CA SER A 45 12.81 -1.02 -6.80
C SER A 45 11.57 -0.26 -7.30
N ILE A 46 10.41 -0.62 -6.77
CA ILE A 46 9.13 0.06 -7.03
C ILE A 46 8.62 0.62 -5.69
N HIS A 47 8.29 1.91 -5.68
CA HIS A 47 7.90 2.65 -4.48
C HIS A 47 6.49 3.25 -4.64
N ASP A 48 5.49 2.39 -4.81
CA ASP A 48 4.09 2.80 -4.72
C ASP A 48 3.21 1.58 -4.45
N ASN A 49 2.34 1.70 -3.47
CA ASN A 49 1.48 0.61 -3.02
C ASN A 49 0.61 0.03 -4.14
N ASP A 50 -0.03 0.92 -4.90
CA ASP A 50 -1.03 0.54 -5.90
C ASP A 50 -0.35 0.09 -7.19
N ALA A 51 0.81 0.66 -7.52
CA ALA A 51 1.64 0.21 -8.63
C ALA A 51 2.19 -1.21 -8.39
N ILE A 52 2.71 -1.48 -7.18
CA ILE A 52 3.18 -2.81 -6.77
C ILE A 52 2.03 -3.81 -6.88
N ALA A 53 0.90 -3.53 -6.21
CA ALA A 53 -0.25 -4.43 -6.21
C ALA A 53 -0.75 -4.74 -7.63
N ARG A 54 -0.83 -3.73 -8.50
CA ARG A 54 -1.29 -3.89 -9.88
C ARG A 54 -0.29 -4.67 -10.74
N MET A 55 1.00 -4.45 -10.55
CA MET A 55 2.03 -5.24 -11.24
C MET A 55 1.91 -6.72 -10.85
N LEU A 56 1.88 -7.03 -9.55
CA LEU A 56 1.76 -8.40 -9.07
C LEU A 56 0.43 -9.03 -9.51
N ALA A 57 -0.68 -8.31 -9.41
CA ALA A 57 -1.99 -8.80 -9.84
C ALA A 57 -2.00 -9.17 -11.33
N LYS A 58 -1.32 -8.40 -12.18
CA LYS A 58 -1.16 -8.74 -13.60
C LYS A 58 -0.31 -10.00 -13.80
N MET A 59 0.80 -10.11 -13.08
CA MET A 59 1.69 -11.27 -13.22
C MET A 59 1.03 -12.58 -12.79
N TYR A 60 0.13 -12.54 -11.81
CA TYR A 60 -0.50 -13.73 -11.23
C TYR A 60 -1.99 -13.88 -11.57
N GLY A 61 -2.48 -13.17 -12.60
CA GLY A 61 -3.84 -13.38 -13.13
C GLY A 61 -4.98 -12.91 -12.22
N LEU A 62 -4.73 -11.92 -11.35
CA LEU A 62 -5.72 -11.33 -10.44
C LEU A 62 -6.30 -9.99 -10.94
N ALA A 63 -5.80 -9.48 -12.07
CA ALA A 63 -6.19 -8.18 -12.61
C ALA A 63 -7.33 -8.24 -13.64
N GLY A 64 -7.91 -9.42 -13.90
CA GLY A 64 -8.92 -9.64 -14.95
C GLY A 64 -8.32 -10.07 -16.29
N ASP A 65 -9.14 -10.67 -17.16
CA ASP A 65 -8.70 -11.35 -18.39
C ASP A 65 -8.48 -10.37 -19.56
N GLY A 66 -8.78 -9.09 -19.38
CA GLY A 66 -8.60 -8.07 -20.41
C GLY A 66 -8.58 -6.64 -19.89
N VAL A 67 -8.22 -5.71 -20.78
CA VAL A 67 -8.05 -4.28 -20.44
C VAL A 67 -9.31 -3.68 -19.80
N PHE A 68 -10.49 -4.11 -20.22
CA PHE A 68 -11.76 -3.60 -19.68
C PHE A 68 -12.03 -4.10 -18.26
N GLU A 69 -11.88 -5.40 -18.00
CA GLU A 69 -12.04 -5.97 -16.66
C GLU A 69 -11.00 -5.42 -15.69
N GLN A 70 -9.78 -5.21 -16.17
CA GLN A 70 -8.72 -4.57 -15.41
C GLN A 70 -9.10 -3.14 -15.00
N ALA A 71 -9.69 -2.37 -15.92
CA ALA A 71 -10.19 -1.05 -15.61
C ALA A 71 -11.32 -1.09 -14.56
N GLN A 72 -12.20 -2.10 -14.61
CA GLN A 72 -13.26 -2.28 -13.60
C GLN A 72 -12.67 -2.61 -12.22
N ALA A 73 -11.69 -3.50 -12.15
CA ALA A 73 -10.96 -3.79 -10.91
C ALA A 73 -10.29 -2.53 -10.36
N ASP A 74 -9.65 -1.74 -11.23
CA ASP A 74 -8.97 -0.50 -10.87
C ASP A 74 -9.94 0.58 -10.33
N ILE A 75 -11.17 0.64 -10.86
CA ILE A 75 -12.24 1.51 -10.33
C ILE A 75 -12.58 1.11 -8.89
N LEU A 76 -12.75 -0.19 -8.61
CA LEU A 76 -13.08 -0.68 -7.27
C LEU A 76 -11.95 -0.38 -6.27
N VAL A 77 -10.70 -0.64 -6.66
CA VAL A 77 -9.52 -0.31 -5.83
C VAL A 77 -9.49 1.18 -5.50
N THR A 78 -9.71 2.03 -6.50
CA THR A 78 -9.75 3.49 -6.33
C THR A 78 -10.86 3.90 -5.37
N ALA A 79 -12.06 3.33 -5.51
CA ALA A 79 -13.19 3.63 -4.64
C ALA A 79 -12.93 3.24 -3.18
N VAL A 80 -12.34 2.06 -2.93
CA VAL A 80 -11.98 1.60 -1.59
C VAL A 80 -10.90 2.48 -0.97
N ARG A 81 -9.89 2.87 -1.76
CA ARG A 81 -8.83 3.80 -1.33
C ARG A 81 -9.42 5.16 -0.94
N ASP A 82 -10.30 5.72 -1.76
CA ASP A 82 -10.92 7.02 -1.50
C ASP A 82 -11.83 6.97 -0.27
N LEU A 83 -12.56 5.87 -0.07
CA LEU A 83 -13.34 5.64 1.14
C LEU A 83 -12.44 5.55 2.39
N THR A 84 -11.36 4.77 2.32
CA THR A 84 -10.39 4.61 3.42
C THR A 84 -9.77 5.95 3.80
N ASN A 85 -9.43 6.78 2.79
CA ASN A 85 -8.94 8.13 3.01
C ASN A 85 -9.97 9.03 3.68
N LYS A 86 -11.25 8.98 3.26
CA LYS A 86 -12.33 9.74 3.91
C LYS A 86 -12.53 9.32 5.36
N ILE A 87 -12.56 8.02 5.64
CA ILE A 87 -12.69 7.49 7.00
C ILE A 87 -11.50 7.96 7.85
N ARG A 88 -10.27 7.81 7.34
CA ARG A 88 -9.06 8.28 8.01
C ARG A 88 -9.15 9.77 8.34
N ASN A 89 -9.52 10.61 7.38
CA ASN A 89 -9.65 12.05 7.59
C ASN A 89 -10.73 12.38 8.62
N TYR A 90 -11.87 11.70 8.59
CA TYR A 90 -12.94 11.87 9.57
C TYR A 90 -12.48 11.46 10.98
N LEU A 91 -11.83 10.29 11.10
CA LEU A 91 -11.28 9.82 12.38
C LEU A 91 -10.17 10.74 12.89
N SER A 92 -9.25 11.19 12.03
CA SER A 92 -8.22 12.16 12.40
C SER A 92 -8.83 13.49 12.85
N GLY A 93 -9.92 13.94 12.24
CA GLY A 93 -10.69 15.10 12.71
C GLY A 93 -11.35 14.86 14.06
N LEU A 94 -12.00 13.71 14.25
CA LEU A 94 -12.69 13.35 15.50
C LEU A 94 -11.70 13.16 16.67
N PHE A 95 -10.61 12.43 16.45
CA PHE A 95 -9.55 12.21 17.45
C PHE A 95 -8.67 13.45 17.64
N GLY A 96 -8.43 14.24 16.60
CA GLY A 96 -7.70 15.51 16.69
C GLY A 96 -8.48 16.56 17.48
N MET A 97 -9.80 16.62 17.31
CA MET A 97 -10.70 17.46 18.10
C MET A 97 -10.77 16.95 19.55
N ARG A 98 -10.87 15.63 19.75
CA ARG A 98 -10.90 15.01 21.09
C ARG A 98 -9.58 15.14 21.86
N LEU A 99 -8.42 15.18 21.21
CA LEU A 99 -7.12 15.40 21.88
C LEU A 99 -6.89 16.87 22.29
N MET A 100 -7.46 17.84 21.55
CA MET A 100 -7.46 19.24 21.99
C MET A 100 -8.42 19.49 23.16
N ASP A 101 -9.58 18.83 23.17
CA ASP A 101 -10.55 18.95 24.27
C ASP A 101 -10.17 18.15 25.54
N LEU A 102 -9.26 17.17 25.43
CA LEU A 102 -8.77 16.35 26.56
C LEU A 102 -7.46 16.87 27.19
N VAL A 103 -7.19 18.17 27.07
CA VAL A 103 -6.29 18.90 27.98
C VAL A 103 -7.13 19.92 28.73
N ARG A 104 -7.90 19.44 29.70
CA ARG A 104 -8.41 20.23 30.82
C ARG A 104 -8.01 19.53 32.11
N PHE A 105 -6.85 19.95 32.61
CA PHE A 105 -6.46 20.32 33.98
C PHE A 105 -4.93 20.18 34.09
#